data_AF-A0A1I7ZGG2-F1
#
_entry.id   AF-A0A1I7ZGG2-F1
#
_cell.length_a   1.000
_cell.length_b   1.000
_cell.length_c   1.000
_cell.angle_alpha   90.00
_cell.angle_beta   90.00
_cell.angle_gamma   90.00
#
_symmetry.space_group_name_H-M   'P 1'
#
loop_
_entity.id
_entity.type
_entity.pdbx_description
1 polymer ?
#
loop_
_entity_poly.entity_id
_entity_poly.type
_entity_poly.pdbx_seq_one_letter_code
_entity_poly.pdbx_strand_id
1 'polypeptide(L)'
;MDAVPYDFIERTVLLASAGFHSSGMSSPFSLLRGHWGRFTSRLAAETVYYELILHLPTSHVPYLTYNVSHLGTRVEKLLQMKYTSLTYISIVGDDVIGKLSDLQSAEMVQDLFKRSIGVTNVFIDDDAKDLTPVVALLEAIPRVQSIRFPNPPEAPAMDVVSSLVEKHVRQGYLKALDISGHPIPRNYLPLVRMFIDESDFYCFGASFSLEDDDYATEVMRMMSASVKRRLHSCSEVHVRARRTLIDELKRELGEIAGESLQKVKFTELCFDDVGVCVRFWWTDV
;
A
#
# COMPACT_ATOMS: atom_id res chain seq x y z
N MET A 1 -30.09 10.07 -14.74
CA MET A 1 -29.37 10.24 -13.46
C MET A 1 -30.14 11.13 -12.48
N ASP A 2 -31.21 11.81 -12.91
CA ASP A 2 -31.86 12.86 -12.11
C ASP A 2 -32.60 12.36 -10.85
N ALA A 3 -32.75 11.05 -10.70
CA ALA A 3 -33.29 10.40 -9.50
C ALA A 3 -32.24 9.94 -8.49
N VAL A 4 -30.93 10.03 -8.82
CA VAL A 4 -29.85 9.63 -7.91
C VAL A 4 -29.47 10.83 -7.04
N PRO A 5 -29.44 10.70 -5.70
CA PRO A 5 -29.05 11.79 -4.82
C PRO A 5 -27.65 12.33 -5.15
N TYR A 6 -27.50 13.65 -5.17
CA TYR A 6 -26.22 14.30 -5.47
C TYR A 6 -25.10 13.83 -4.52
N ASP A 7 -25.40 13.63 -3.24
CA ASP A 7 -24.42 13.16 -2.24
C ASP A 7 -23.89 11.75 -2.56
N PHE A 8 -24.74 10.89 -3.14
CA PHE A 8 -24.30 9.57 -3.59
C PHE A 8 -23.31 9.71 -4.75
N ILE A 9 -23.65 10.53 -5.76
CA ILE A 9 -22.78 10.76 -6.93
C ILE A 9 -21.46 11.39 -6.50
N GLU A 10 -21.52 12.40 -5.63
CA GLU A 10 -20.36 13.06 -5.05
C GLU A 10 -19.44 12.04 -4.38
N ARG A 11 -19.97 11.23 -3.46
CA ARG A 11 -19.20 10.19 -2.77
C ARG A 11 -18.61 9.18 -3.75
N THR A 12 -19.38 8.72 -4.74
CA THR A 12 -18.90 7.78 -5.76
C THR A 12 -17.74 8.37 -6.56
N VAL A 13 -17.86 9.62 -7.02
CA VAL A 13 -16.82 10.31 -7.80
C VAL A 13 -15.53 10.45 -6.97
N LEU A 14 -15.65 10.87 -5.72
CA LEU A 14 -14.52 11.04 -4.81
C LEU A 14 -13.82 9.71 -4.54
N LEU A 15 -14.59 8.65 -4.22
CA LEU A 15 -14.03 7.32 -3.92
C LEU A 15 -13.36 6.69 -5.15
N ALA A 16 -13.95 6.82 -6.33
CA ALA A 16 -13.41 6.25 -7.57
C ALA A 16 -12.24 7.06 -8.15
N SER A 17 -12.11 8.35 -7.82
CA SER A 17 -10.95 9.17 -8.24
C SER A 17 -9.72 9.00 -7.34
N ALA A 18 -9.89 8.47 -6.14
CA ALA A 18 -8.88 8.43 -5.09
C ALA A 18 -7.54 7.77 -5.52
N GLY A 19 -7.59 6.71 -6.34
CA GLY A 19 -6.41 5.96 -6.77
C GLY A 19 -5.67 6.52 -7.98
N PHE A 20 -6.23 7.51 -8.69
CA PHE A 20 -5.65 8.03 -9.93
C PHE A 20 -4.63 9.14 -9.68
N HIS A 21 -4.79 9.91 -8.60
CA HIS A 21 -3.87 11.01 -8.31
C HIS A 21 -2.50 10.54 -7.84
N SER A 22 -2.41 9.46 -7.06
CA SER A 22 -1.14 8.88 -6.61
C SER A 22 -0.31 8.28 -7.77
N SER A 23 -0.97 7.87 -8.86
CA SER A 23 -0.32 7.32 -10.05
C SER A 23 -0.07 8.35 -11.16
N GLY A 24 -0.39 9.63 -10.93
CA GLY A 24 -0.32 10.67 -11.96
C GLY A 24 -1.32 10.46 -13.11
N MET A 25 -2.27 9.55 -12.95
CA MET A 25 -3.31 9.29 -13.93
C MET A 25 -4.45 10.30 -13.78
N SER A 26 -5.08 10.66 -14.90
CA SER A 26 -6.30 11.46 -14.86
C SER A 26 -7.45 10.65 -14.24
N SER A 27 -8.26 11.28 -13.38
CA SER A 27 -9.52 10.68 -12.93
C SER A 27 -10.32 10.14 -14.11
N PRO A 28 -10.97 8.96 -13.99
CA PRO A 28 -11.78 8.37 -15.07
C PRO A 28 -12.95 9.28 -15.46
N PHE A 29 -13.32 10.22 -14.58
CA PHE A 29 -14.37 11.20 -14.83
C PHE A 29 -13.91 12.47 -15.55
N SER A 30 -12.61 12.61 -15.84
CA SER A 30 -12.06 13.76 -16.58
C SER A 30 -12.57 13.85 -18.03
N LEU A 31 -13.00 12.71 -18.60
CA LEU A 31 -13.56 12.63 -19.95
C LEU A 31 -15.05 12.98 -20.02
N LEU A 32 -15.73 13.09 -18.86
CA LEU A 32 -17.13 13.48 -18.83
C LEU A 32 -17.29 14.92 -19.34
N ARG A 33 -18.34 15.15 -20.15
CA ARG A 33 -18.67 16.47 -20.68
C ARG A 33 -19.91 17.06 -20.01
N GLY A 34 -20.13 18.35 -20.22
CA GLY A 34 -21.34 19.04 -19.78
C GLY A 34 -21.43 19.21 -18.26
N HIS A 35 -22.61 18.96 -17.69
CA HIS A 35 -22.87 19.12 -16.26
C HIS A 35 -21.95 18.25 -15.39
N TRP A 36 -21.88 16.95 -15.68
CA TRP A 36 -21.11 16.00 -14.87
C TRP A 36 -19.61 16.21 -14.97
N GLY A 37 -19.09 16.60 -16.13
CA GLY A 37 -17.68 16.98 -16.29
C GLY A 37 -17.28 18.20 -15.47
N ARG A 38 -18.13 19.24 -15.47
CA ARG A 38 -17.93 20.43 -14.62
C ARG A 38 -18.00 20.08 -13.14
N PHE A 39 -18.93 19.20 -12.77
CA PHE A 39 -19.09 18.73 -11.38
C PHE A 39 -17.86 17.95 -10.89
N THR A 40 -17.34 17.00 -11.66
CA THR A 40 -16.16 16.21 -11.27
C THR A 40 -14.90 17.06 -11.23
N SER A 41 -14.74 18.00 -12.17
CA SER A 41 -13.65 18.97 -12.18
C SER A 41 -13.69 19.88 -10.93
N ARG A 42 -14.87 20.31 -10.51
CA ARG A 42 -15.04 21.06 -9.27
C ARG A 42 -14.63 20.23 -8.05
N LEU A 43 -15.09 18.98 -7.95
CA LEU A 43 -14.71 18.10 -6.83
C LEU A 43 -13.20 17.85 -6.77
N ALA A 44 -12.55 17.68 -7.92
CA ALA A 44 -11.10 17.56 -7.99
C ALA A 44 -10.39 18.84 -7.50
N ALA A 45 -10.90 20.01 -7.88
CA ALA A 45 -10.36 21.30 -7.43
C ALA A 45 -10.62 21.59 -5.94
N GLU A 46 -11.71 21.09 -5.37
CA GLU A 46 -12.07 21.23 -3.96
C GLU A 46 -11.38 20.19 -3.05
N THR A 47 -10.80 19.13 -3.63
CA THR A 47 -10.10 18.07 -2.88
C THR A 47 -8.66 18.48 -2.57
N VAL A 48 -8.33 18.49 -1.27
CA VAL A 48 -6.96 18.75 -0.82
C VAL A 48 -6.24 17.44 -0.59
N TYR A 49 -5.22 17.17 -1.40
CA TYR A 49 -4.32 16.03 -1.23
C TYR A 49 -3.24 16.40 -0.23
N TYR A 50 -2.85 15.45 0.62
CA TYR A 50 -1.78 15.68 1.58
C TYR A 50 -1.03 14.39 1.86
N GLU A 51 0.22 14.54 2.25
CA GLU A 51 1.07 13.47 2.72
C GLU A 51 1.53 13.80 4.12
N LEU A 52 1.82 12.76 4.90
CA LEU A 52 2.25 12.91 6.28
C LEU A 52 3.52 12.11 6.53
N ILE A 53 4.52 12.73 7.15
CA ILE A 53 5.67 12.01 7.71
C ILE A 53 5.50 12.02 9.21
N LEU A 54 5.37 10.84 9.83
CA LEU A 54 5.36 10.64 11.27
C LEU A 54 6.76 10.29 11.73
N HIS A 55 7.35 11.09 12.61
CA HIS A 55 8.62 10.72 13.24
C HIS A 55 8.35 10.02 14.56
N LEU A 56 8.94 8.84 14.72
CA LEU A 56 8.98 8.08 15.95
C LEU A 56 10.35 8.24 16.59
N PRO A 57 10.43 8.65 17.86
CA PRO A 57 11.70 8.68 18.56
C PRO A 57 12.23 7.25 18.69
N THR A 58 13.48 7.09 18.34
CA THR A 58 14.32 5.93 18.70
C THR A 58 14.51 5.80 20.23
N SER A 59 14.32 6.90 20.97
CA SER A 59 14.48 6.99 22.43
C SER A 59 13.17 6.76 23.20
N HIS A 60 13.27 6.28 24.44
CA HIS A 60 12.17 5.78 25.28
C HIS A 60 11.05 6.78 25.67
N VAL A 61 11.03 7.99 25.13
CA VAL A 61 9.97 8.97 25.40
C VAL A 61 9.14 9.14 24.13
N PRO A 62 7.93 8.56 24.05
CA PRO A 62 7.12 8.65 22.84
C PRO A 62 6.62 10.08 22.65
N TYR A 63 7.00 10.69 21.53
CA TYR A 63 6.37 11.88 20.99
C TYR A 63 6.18 11.67 19.49
N LEU A 64 5.18 12.31 18.90
CA LEU A 64 4.87 12.15 17.49
C LEU A 64 5.02 13.49 16.81
N THR A 65 6.03 13.68 15.95
CA THR A 65 6.02 14.84 15.06
C THR A 65 5.43 14.46 13.72
N TYR A 66 4.77 15.42 13.09
CA TYR A 66 4.31 15.24 11.73
C TYR A 66 4.69 16.39 10.82
N ASN A 67 5.00 16.07 9.56
CA ASN A 67 5.19 17.05 8.51
C ASN A 67 4.16 16.83 7.40
N VAL A 68 3.42 17.89 7.05
CA VAL A 68 2.47 17.89 5.94
C VAL A 68 3.18 18.50 4.72
N SER A 69 3.48 17.68 3.70
CA SER A 69 4.22 18.12 2.51
C SER A 69 3.54 19.24 1.71
N HIS A 70 2.24 19.46 1.93
CA HIS A 70 1.47 20.54 1.33
C HIS A 70 1.74 21.90 2.02
N LEU A 71 2.79 22.60 1.59
CA LEU A 71 3.03 24.04 1.81
C LEU A 71 3.01 24.52 3.29
N GLY A 72 3.40 23.67 4.26
CA GLY A 72 3.38 24.06 5.68
C GLY A 72 1.96 24.28 6.22
N THR A 73 0.96 23.62 5.62
CA THR A 73 -0.43 23.71 6.07
C THR A 73 -0.60 22.96 7.39
N ARG A 74 -1.12 23.64 8.40
CA ARG A 74 -1.42 23.01 9.69
C ARG A 74 -2.63 22.07 9.61
N VAL A 75 -2.66 21.04 10.45
CA VAL A 75 -3.75 20.04 10.50
C VAL A 75 -5.11 20.70 10.77
N GLU A 76 -5.18 21.75 11.60
CA GLU A 76 -6.41 22.52 11.86
C GLU A 76 -7.03 23.03 10.56
N LYS A 77 -6.19 23.53 9.64
CA LYS A 77 -6.65 24.06 8.36
C LYS A 77 -7.11 22.92 7.44
N LEU A 78 -6.47 21.76 7.47
CA LEU A 78 -6.94 20.58 6.73
C LEU A 78 -8.28 20.07 7.26
N LEU A 79 -8.49 20.10 8.57
CA LEU A 79 -9.78 19.74 9.19
C LEU A 79 -10.91 20.68 8.77
N GLN A 80 -10.62 21.91 8.37
CA GLN A 80 -11.64 22.84 7.84
C GLN A 80 -12.00 22.56 6.37
N MET A 81 -11.22 21.76 5.65
CA MET A 81 -11.48 21.44 4.24
C MET A 81 -12.61 20.42 4.12
N LYS A 82 -13.46 20.60 3.10
CA LYS A 82 -14.61 19.71 2.85
C LYS A 82 -14.14 18.30 2.45
N TYR A 83 -13.16 18.21 1.55
CA TYR A 83 -12.58 16.95 1.11
C TYR A 83 -11.07 16.96 1.28
N THR A 84 -10.57 15.93 1.95
CA THR A 84 -9.14 15.72 2.13
C THR A 84 -8.77 14.30 1.75
N SER A 85 -7.59 14.12 1.18
CA SER A 85 -7.11 12.81 0.73
C SER A 85 -5.67 12.60 1.18
N LEU A 86 -5.48 11.72 2.18
CA LEU A 86 -4.15 11.24 2.58
C LEU A 86 -3.62 10.30 1.50
N THR A 87 -2.69 10.77 0.67
CA THR A 87 -2.13 9.97 -0.44
C THR A 87 -0.97 9.10 0.01
N TYR A 88 -0.22 9.56 1.01
CA TYR A 88 0.99 8.90 1.49
C TYR A 88 1.22 9.20 2.96
N ILE A 89 1.62 8.18 3.71
CA ILE A 89 2.13 8.31 5.07
C ILE A 89 3.46 7.58 5.18
N SER A 90 4.48 8.27 5.69
CA SER A 90 5.76 7.68 6.06
C SER A 90 5.90 7.67 7.56
N ILE A 91 6.36 6.57 8.14
CA ILE A 91 6.71 6.46 9.56
C ILE A 91 8.22 6.28 9.62
N VAL A 92 8.92 7.27 10.16
CA VAL A 92 10.39 7.32 10.18
C VAL A 92 10.87 7.22 11.62
N GLY A 93 11.83 6.33 11.90
CA GLY A 93 12.56 6.37 13.16
C GLY A 93 13.59 7.50 13.10
N ASP A 94 13.54 8.44 14.05
CA ASP A 94 14.47 9.57 14.06
C ASP A 94 14.86 9.99 15.48
N ASP A 95 16.11 10.40 15.65
CA ASP A 95 16.65 11.03 16.86
C ASP A 95 16.33 12.55 16.91
N VAL A 96 15.78 13.13 15.84
CA VAL A 96 15.55 14.58 15.74
C VAL A 96 14.64 15.08 16.86
N ILE A 97 15.23 15.92 17.71
CA ILE A 97 14.64 16.61 18.86
C ILE A 97 13.59 17.63 18.38
N GLY A 98 12.41 17.14 17.99
CA GLY A 98 11.24 17.97 17.71
C GLY A 98 10.15 17.66 18.72
N LYS A 99 9.91 18.53 19.70
CA LYS A 99 8.77 18.33 20.61
C LYS A 99 7.47 18.61 19.87
N LEU A 100 6.68 17.57 19.60
CA LEU A 100 5.23 17.72 19.55
C LEU A 100 4.69 17.25 20.90
N SER A 101 4.31 18.22 21.72
CA SER A 101 3.71 17.99 23.02
C SER A 101 2.23 18.32 22.94
N ASP A 102 1.39 17.39 22.47
CA ASP A 102 0.07 17.20 23.09
C ASP A 102 -0.69 15.96 22.56
N LEU A 103 -1.41 15.26 23.43
CA LEU A 103 -2.40 14.25 23.03
C LEU A 103 -3.46 14.83 22.09
N GLN A 104 -3.79 16.11 22.27
CA GLN A 104 -4.71 16.86 21.42
C GLN A 104 -4.25 16.88 19.95
N SER A 105 -2.93 16.87 19.69
CA SER A 105 -2.41 16.82 18.33
C SER A 105 -2.61 15.45 17.68
N ALA A 106 -2.50 14.37 18.45
CA ALA A 106 -2.72 13.00 17.94
C ALA A 106 -4.20 12.78 17.59
N GLU A 107 -5.13 13.22 18.43
CA GLU A 107 -6.57 13.12 18.16
C GLU A 107 -6.96 13.88 16.89
N MET A 108 -6.42 15.09 16.70
CA MET A 108 -6.68 15.88 15.50
C MET A 108 -6.15 15.22 14.22
N VAL A 109 -4.95 14.62 14.27
CA VAL A 109 -4.41 13.84 13.14
C VAL A 109 -5.27 12.60 12.89
N GLN A 110 -5.71 11.92 13.95
CA GLN A 110 -6.59 10.77 13.84
C GLN A 110 -7.92 11.12 13.16
N ASP A 111 -8.54 12.23 13.56
CA ASP A 111 -9.79 12.71 12.96
C ASP A 111 -9.61 13.16 11.51
N LEU A 112 -8.44 13.73 11.20
CA LEU A 112 -8.06 14.05 9.82
C LEU A 112 -7.95 12.76 8.97
N PHE A 113 -7.39 11.68 9.52
CA PHE A 113 -7.29 10.39 8.83
C PHE A 113 -8.65 9.74 8.60
N LYS A 114 -9.52 9.71 9.62
CA LYS A 114 -10.88 9.16 9.52
C LYS A 114 -11.70 9.81 8.39
N ARG A 115 -11.43 11.09 8.11
CA ARG A 115 -12.09 11.88 7.06
C ARG A 115 -11.44 11.76 5.68
N SER A 116 -10.31 11.09 5.56
CA SER A 116 -9.62 10.90 4.29
C SER A 116 -10.51 10.15 3.30
N ILE A 117 -10.85 10.83 2.21
CA ILE A 117 -11.58 10.27 1.06
C ILE A 117 -10.64 9.66 0.02
N GLY A 118 -9.36 9.52 0.35
CA GLY A 118 -8.34 8.91 -0.50
C GLY A 118 -8.12 7.42 -0.25
N VAL A 119 -7.27 6.83 -1.10
CA VAL A 119 -6.52 5.62 -0.77
C VAL A 119 -5.12 6.05 -0.35
N THR A 120 -4.58 5.40 0.67
CA THR A 120 -3.30 5.78 1.29
C THR A 120 -2.24 4.74 1.01
N ASN A 121 -1.03 5.22 0.72
CA ASN A 121 0.17 4.41 0.69
C ASN A 121 0.91 4.56 2.02
N VAL A 122 1.21 3.46 2.69
CA VAL A 122 1.92 3.45 3.99
C VAL A 122 3.34 3.00 3.74
N PHE A 123 4.29 3.79 4.19
CA PHE A 123 5.70 3.45 4.25
C PHE A 123 6.13 3.44 5.72
N ILE A 124 6.72 2.34 6.16
CA ILE A 124 7.35 2.23 7.48
C ILE A 124 8.83 2.08 7.21
N ASP A 125 9.59 3.05 7.69
CA ASP A 125 11.03 3.11 7.56
C ASP A 125 11.70 2.03 8.43
N ASP A 126 12.92 1.70 8.05
CA ASP A 126 13.74 0.67 8.67
C ASP A 126 14.11 0.99 10.13
N ASP A 127 14.18 2.28 10.47
CA ASP A 127 14.49 2.74 11.82
C ASP A 127 13.25 2.80 12.74
N ALA A 128 12.04 2.59 12.22
CA ALA A 128 10.77 2.65 12.96
C ALA A 128 10.47 1.36 13.74
N LYS A 129 11.29 1.07 14.77
CA LYS A 129 11.25 -0.21 15.51
C LYS A 129 10.03 -0.42 16.40
N ASP A 130 9.44 0.64 16.95
CA ASP A 130 8.26 0.56 17.82
C ASP A 130 7.10 1.35 17.24
N LEU A 131 6.11 0.64 16.71
CA LEU A 131 4.90 1.23 16.13
C LEU A 131 3.80 1.49 17.17
N THR A 132 3.99 1.09 18.42
CA THR A 132 2.99 1.24 19.50
C THR A 132 2.42 2.66 19.60
N PRO A 133 3.24 3.74 19.52
CA PRO A 133 2.74 5.11 19.61
C PRO A 133 1.82 5.54 18.47
N VAL A 134 1.86 4.85 17.32
CA VAL A 134 1.11 5.21 16.10
C VAL A 134 0.02 4.21 15.73
N VAL A 135 -0.21 3.17 16.54
CA VAL A 135 -1.25 2.15 16.29
C VAL A 135 -2.61 2.81 16.04
N ALA A 136 -3.06 3.67 16.95
CA ALA A 136 -4.36 4.33 16.85
C ALA A 136 -4.49 5.24 15.60
N LEU A 137 -3.37 5.75 15.09
CA LEU A 137 -3.33 6.54 13.87
C LEU A 137 -3.41 5.65 12.64
N LEU A 138 -2.60 4.58 12.57
CA LEU A 138 -2.65 3.62 11.47
C LEU A 138 -4.04 2.97 11.36
N GLU A 139 -4.65 2.62 12.50
CA GLU A 139 -6.02 2.09 12.55
C GLU A 139 -7.08 3.09 12.07
N ALA A 140 -6.83 4.39 12.21
CA ALA A 140 -7.76 5.42 11.77
C ALA A 140 -7.76 5.63 10.24
N ILE A 141 -6.76 5.13 9.53
CA ILE A 141 -6.72 5.23 8.06
C ILE A 141 -7.84 4.35 7.49
N PRO A 142 -8.80 4.92 6.73
CA PRO A 142 -9.96 4.17 6.26
C PRO A 142 -9.59 3.18 5.15
N ARG A 143 -8.63 3.53 4.28
CA ARG A 143 -8.26 2.74 3.09
C ARG A 143 -6.78 2.81 2.82
N VAL A 144 -6.08 1.71 3.11
CA VAL A 144 -4.67 1.54 2.74
C VAL A 144 -4.60 0.69 1.48
N GLN A 145 -4.01 1.25 0.42
CA GLN A 145 -3.82 0.58 -0.86
C GLN A 145 -2.47 -0.13 -0.94
N SER A 146 -1.42 0.49 -0.41
CA SER A 146 -0.10 -0.12 -0.37
C SER A 146 0.51 -0.01 1.01
N ILE A 147 1.24 -1.04 1.39
CA ILE A 147 2.10 -1.04 2.57
C ILE A 147 3.50 -1.44 2.11
N ARG A 148 4.49 -0.65 2.50
CA ARG A 148 5.90 -0.93 2.27
C ARG A 148 6.67 -0.79 3.58
N PHE A 149 7.41 -1.83 3.93
CA PHE A 149 8.36 -1.82 5.04
C PHE A 149 9.57 -2.65 4.62
N PRO A 150 10.63 -2.01 4.11
CA PRO A 150 11.79 -2.72 3.58
C PRO A 150 12.38 -3.66 4.62
N ASN A 151 12.43 -3.23 5.88
CA ASN A 151 12.86 -4.06 6.99
C ASN A 151 11.65 -4.59 7.78
N PRO A 152 11.45 -5.92 7.84
CA PRO A 152 10.38 -6.53 8.61
C PRO A 152 10.53 -6.16 10.10
N PRO A 153 9.54 -5.51 10.72
CA PRO A 153 9.62 -5.18 12.14
C PRO A 153 9.68 -6.45 13.01
N GLU A 154 10.37 -6.36 14.14
CA GLU A 154 10.31 -7.40 15.16
C GLU A 154 9.05 -7.23 16.04
N ALA A 155 8.76 -8.22 16.88
CA ALA A 155 7.73 -8.07 17.89
C ALA A 155 8.10 -6.94 18.87
N PRO A 156 7.16 -6.05 19.27
CA PRO A 156 5.70 -6.09 19.04
C PRO A 156 5.22 -5.35 17.78
N ALA A 157 6.08 -4.61 17.08
CA ALA A 157 5.69 -3.84 15.90
C ALA A 157 5.13 -4.74 14.76
N MET A 158 5.56 -6.00 14.70
CA MET A 158 4.98 -7.02 13.82
C MET A 158 3.46 -7.20 14.02
N ASP A 159 2.96 -7.16 15.26
CA ASP A 159 1.52 -7.35 15.55
C ASP A 159 0.69 -6.18 15.00
N VAL A 160 1.25 -4.97 15.07
CA VAL A 160 0.66 -3.75 14.53
C VAL A 160 0.55 -3.85 13.00
N VAL A 161 1.65 -4.23 12.33
CA VAL A 161 1.67 -4.41 10.88
C VAL A 161 0.72 -5.52 10.44
N SER A 162 0.70 -6.65 11.16
CA SER A 162 -0.19 -7.77 10.87
C SER A 162 -1.66 -7.36 10.97
N SER A 163 -2.03 -6.64 12.03
CA SER A 163 -3.39 -6.12 12.21
C SER A 163 -3.78 -5.13 11.12
N LEU A 164 -2.85 -4.27 10.69
CA LEU A 164 -3.06 -3.31 9.61
C LEU A 164 -3.28 -4.02 8.26
N VAL A 165 -2.44 -5.00 7.94
CA VAL A 165 -2.56 -5.83 6.73
C VAL A 165 -3.89 -6.59 6.73
N GLU A 166 -4.20 -7.30 7.82
CA GLU A 166 -5.43 -8.08 7.97
C GLU A 166 -6.68 -7.23 7.77
N LYS A 167 -6.74 -6.07 8.43
CA LYS A 167 -7.84 -5.12 8.29
C LYS A 167 -8.05 -4.74 6.82
N HIS A 168 -7.00 -4.33 6.12
CA HIS A 168 -7.14 -3.77 4.77
C HIS A 168 -7.22 -4.84 3.66
N VAL A 169 -6.72 -6.05 3.90
CA VAL A 169 -6.99 -7.22 3.05
C VAL A 169 -8.47 -7.61 3.13
N ARG A 170 -9.03 -7.76 4.34
CA ARG A 170 -10.46 -8.11 4.52
C ARG A 170 -11.41 -7.07 3.97
N GLN A 171 -11.02 -5.80 4.02
CA GLN A 171 -11.80 -4.73 3.42
C GLN A 171 -11.65 -4.62 1.89
N GLY A 172 -10.74 -5.40 1.29
CA GLY A 172 -10.47 -5.39 -0.15
C GLY A 172 -9.70 -4.17 -0.65
N TYR A 173 -9.11 -3.38 0.26
CA TYR A 173 -8.39 -2.15 -0.08
C TYR A 173 -6.90 -2.37 -0.30
N LEU A 174 -6.27 -3.31 0.40
CA LEU A 174 -4.83 -3.54 0.26
C LEU A 174 -4.54 -4.26 -1.06
N LYS A 175 -3.76 -3.60 -1.91
CA LYS A 175 -3.44 -4.04 -3.27
C LYS A 175 -1.93 -4.16 -3.52
N ALA A 176 -1.10 -3.66 -2.62
CA ALA A 176 0.34 -3.74 -2.74
C ALA A 176 0.99 -4.00 -1.38
N LEU A 177 1.87 -4.99 -1.32
CA LEU A 177 2.69 -5.29 -0.15
C LEU A 177 4.14 -5.44 -0.59
N ASP A 178 5.02 -4.58 -0.10
CA ASP A 178 6.46 -4.62 -0.40
C ASP A 178 7.29 -4.72 0.89
N ILE A 179 7.87 -5.91 1.09
CA ILE A 179 8.70 -6.31 2.23
C ILE A 179 10.07 -6.80 1.72
N SER A 180 10.57 -6.19 0.65
CA SER A 180 11.76 -6.67 -0.08
C SER A 180 13.10 -6.01 0.31
N GLY A 181 13.18 -5.24 1.40
CA GLY A 181 14.45 -4.63 1.83
C GLY A 181 15.41 -5.60 2.51
N HIS A 182 14.88 -6.48 3.35
CA HIS A 182 15.64 -7.53 4.04
C HIS A 182 14.97 -8.90 3.97
N PRO A 183 15.73 -9.99 4.16
CA PRO A 183 15.17 -11.33 4.29
C PRO A 183 14.03 -11.37 5.32
N ILE A 184 12.85 -11.78 4.89
CA ILE A 184 11.69 -11.90 5.76
C ILE A 184 11.81 -13.17 6.62
N PRO A 185 11.66 -13.08 7.95
CA PRO A 185 11.68 -14.28 8.76
C PRO A 185 10.44 -15.15 8.53
N ARG A 186 10.53 -16.46 8.79
CA ARG A 186 9.45 -17.44 8.52
C ARG A 186 8.14 -17.15 9.25
N ASN A 187 8.19 -16.44 10.38
CA ASN A 187 6.98 -16.03 11.11
C ASN A 187 6.08 -15.06 10.32
N TYR A 188 6.56 -14.46 9.22
CA TYR A 188 5.76 -13.65 8.29
C TYR A 188 4.90 -14.49 7.32
N LEU A 189 5.13 -15.80 7.22
CA LEU A 189 4.41 -16.67 6.28
C LEU A 189 2.87 -16.56 6.40
N PRO A 190 2.26 -16.52 7.60
CA PRO A 190 0.81 -16.34 7.71
C PRO A 190 0.32 -15.02 7.10
N LEU A 191 1.06 -13.92 7.29
CA LEU A 191 0.74 -12.61 6.73
C LEU A 191 0.87 -12.63 5.20
N VAL A 192 1.95 -13.21 4.68
CA VAL A 192 2.19 -13.38 3.24
C VAL A 192 1.08 -14.22 2.60
N ARG A 193 0.73 -15.36 3.22
CA ARG A 193 -0.34 -16.24 2.74
C ARG A 193 -1.69 -15.53 2.71
N MET A 194 -2.07 -14.87 3.81
CA MET A 194 -3.31 -14.08 3.89
C MET A 194 -3.38 -13.05 2.76
N PHE A 195 -2.29 -12.30 2.54
CA PHE A 195 -2.24 -11.33 1.46
C PHE A 195 -2.39 -11.96 0.08
N ILE A 196 -1.65 -13.03 -0.23
CA ILE A 196 -1.67 -13.66 -1.57
C ILE A 196 -3.01 -14.34 -1.85
N ASP A 197 -3.62 -14.98 -0.85
CA ASP A 197 -4.83 -15.76 -1.01
C ASP A 197 -6.10 -14.91 -1.05
N GLU A 198 -6.18 -13.90 -0.17
CA GLU A 198 -7.40 -13.12 0.06
C GLU A 198 -7.43 -11.78 -0.68
N SER A 199 -6.27 -11.22 -1.09
CA SER A 199 -6.24 -9.94 -1.79
C SER A 199 -6.18 -10.09 -3.30
N ASP A 200 -6.84 -9.16 -3.99
CA ASP A 200 -6.70 -8.97 -5.44
C ASP A 200 -5.59 -7.94 -5.71
N PHE A 201 -4.37 -8.27 -5.28
CA PHE A 201 -3.23 -7.36 -5.27
C PHE A 201 -2.72 -7.02 -6.68
N TYR A 202 -2.29 -5.80 -6.92
CA TYR A 202 -1.50 -5.50 -8.11
C TYR A 202 0.01 -5.57 -7.87
N CYS A 203 0.49 -5.58 -6.62
CA CYS A 203 1.91 -5.66 -6.34
C CYS A 203 2.22 -6.54 -5.14
N PHE A 204 3.26 -7.36 -5.26
CA PHE A 204 3.84 -8.09 -4.15
C PHE A 204 5.36 -8.03 -4.30
N GLY A 205 6.06 -7.71 -3.22
CA GLY A 205 7.51 -7.67 -3.09
C GLY A 205 7.92 -8.36 -1.80
N ALA A 206 8.77 -9.37 -1.85
CA ALA A 206 9.36 -9.99 -0.66
C ALA A 206 10.79 -10.43 -0.95
N SER A 207 11.64 -10.46 0.09
CA SER A 207 13.03 -10.93 0.03
C SER A 207 13.22 -12.08 1.02
N PHE A 208 13.97 -13.12 0.65
CA PHE A 208 14.15 -14.34 1.46
C PHE A 208 15.63 -14.63 1.70
N SER A 209 15.98 -15.28 2.81
CA SER A 209 17.36 -15.73 3.04
C SER A 209 17.75 -16.81 2.03
N LEU A 210 19.04 -16.96 1.73
CA LEU A 210 19.56 -18.05 0.89
C LEU A 210 19.27 -19.43 1.52
N GLU A 211 19.19 -19.49 2.84
CA GLU A 211 18.93 -20.71 3.61
C GLU A 211 17.43 -21.08 3.62
N ASP A 212 16.55 -20.15 3.21
CA ASP A 212 15.10 -20.28 3.21
C ASP A 212 14.53 -20.51 1.78
N ASP A 213 15.24 -21.29 0.96
CA ASP A 213 14.82 -21.59 -0.43
C ASP A 213 13.50 -22.37 -0.49
N ASP A 214 13.21 -23.20 0.52
CA ASP A 214 11.93 -23.90 0.69
C ASP A 214 10.79 -22.90 0.95
N TYR A 215 11.02 -21.87 1.77
CA TYR A 215 10.04 -20.82 2.04
C TYR A 215 9.80 -19.95 0.80
N ALA A 216 10.86 -19.54 0.10
CA ALA A 216 10.73 -18.81 -1.15
C ALA A 216 9.96 -19.64 -2.20
N THR A 217 10.25 -20.94 -2.29
CA THR A 217 9.54 -21.89 -3.16
C THR A 217 8.05 -22.00 -2.79
N GLU A 218 7.71 -22.08 -1.51
CA GLU A 218 6.31 -22.08 -1.06
C GLU A 218 5.58 -20.80 -1.50
N VAL A 219 6.21 -19.63 -1.32
CA VAL A 219 5.63 -18.36 -1.79
C VAL A 219 5.44 -18.35 -3.30
N MET A 220 6.41 -18.85 -4.08
CA MET A 220 6.26 -18.96 -5.53
C MET A 220 5.10 -19.88 -5.95
N ARG A 221 4.88 -20.98 -5.23
CA ARG A 221 3.72 -21.87 -5.47
C ARG A 221 2.41 -21.15 -5.21
N MET A 222 2.30 -20.41 -4.09
CA MET A 222 1.11 -19.59 -3.81
C MET A 222 0.87 -18.56 -4.92
N MET A 223 1.93 -17.88 -5.37
CA MET A 223 1.84 -16.91 -6.46
C MET A 223 1.42 -17.55 -7.79
N SER A 224 1.85 -18.77 -8.09
CA SER A 224 1.43 -19.49 -9.30
C SER A 224 -0.09 -19.67 -9.36
N ALA A 225 -0.74 -19.94 -8.22
CA ALA A 225 -2.19 -20.09 -8.12
C ALA A 225 -2.89 -18.76 -8.40
N SER A 226 -2.37 -17.66 -7.84
CA SER A 226 -2.89 -16.31 -8.07
C SER A 226 -2.71 -15.87 -9.52
N VAL A 227 -1.57 -16.18 -10.15
CA VAL A 227 -1.33 -15.94 -11.58
C VAL A 227 -2.33 -16.71 -12.44
N LYS A 228 -2.44 -18.04 -12.26
CA LYS A 228 -3.41 -18.87 -13.01
C LYS A 228 -4.83 -18.32 -12.93
N ARG A 229 -5.23 -17.89 -11.73
CA ARG A 229 -6.57 -17.34 -11.48
C ARG A 229 -6.83 -16.05 -12.26
N ARG A 230 -5.81 -15.20 -12.47
CA ARG A 230 -5.99 -13.81 -12.95
C ARG A 230 -5.41 -13.55 -14.34
N LEU A 231 -4.68 -14.50 -14.92
CA LEU A 231 -3.99 -14.33 -16.21
C LEU A 231 -4.94 -13.98 -17.38
N HIS A 232 -6.20 -14.41 -17.29
CA HIS A 232 -7.21 -14.11 -18.30
C HIS A 232 -7.66 -12.64 -18.28
N SER A 233 -7.66 -11.99 -17.11
CA SER A 233 -8.12 -10.61 -16.93
C SER A 233 -7.00 -9.58 -17.03
N CYS A 234 -5.73 -9.98 -16.92
CA CYS A 234 -4.60 -9.06 -16.93
C CYS A 234 -3.99 -8.92 -18.34
N SER A 235 -3.46 -7.74 -18.66
CA SER A 235 -2.67 -7.56 -19.89
C SER A 235 -1.28 -8.16 -19.78
N GLU A 236 -0.66 -8.02 -18.60
CA GLU A 236 0.73 -8.44 -18.40
C GLU A 236 1.02 -8.76 -16.94
N VAL A 237 1.95 -9.68 -16.71
CA VAL A 237 2.49 -10.05 -15.40
C VAL A 237 3.99 -9.97 -15.47
N HIS A 238 4.60 -9.11 -14.67
CA HIS A 238 6.05 -9.08 -14.55
C HIS A 238 6.47 -9.89 -13.34
N VAL A 239 7.44 -10.78 -13.51
CA VAL A 239 8.05 -11.56 -12.44
C VAL A 239 9.53 -11.30 -12.44
N ARG A 240 10.00 -10.65 -11.39
CA ARG A 240 11.43 -10.55 -11.10
C ARG A 240 11.76 -11.56 -10.00
N ALA A 241 12.75 -12.43 -10.21
CA ALA A 241 13.17 -13.45 -9.24
C ALA A 241 14.53 -14.09 -9.64
N ARG A 242 15.09 -14.94 -8.79
CA ARG A 242 16.24 -15.81 -9.14
C ARG A 242 15.80 -16.88 -10.13
N ARG A 243 16.75 -17.37 -10.95
CA ARG A 243 16.48 -18.36 -11.99
C ARG A 243 15.79 -19.63 -11.48
N THR A 244 16.25 -20.19 -10.37
CA THR A 244 15.67 -21.41 -9.77
C THR A 244 14.18 -21.26 -9.47
N LEU A 245 13.78 -20.09 -8.98
CA LEU A 245 12.38 -19.80 -8.64
C LEU A 245 11.54 -19.38 -9.84
N ILE A 246 12.15 -18.77 -10.85
CA ILE A 246 11.52 -18.60 -12.16
C ILE A 246 11.21 -19.98 -12.76
N ASP A 247 12.14 -20.92 -12.68
CA ASP A 247 11.96 -22.28 -13.20
C ASP A 247 10.91 -23.05 -12.40
N GLU A 248 10.89 -22.91 -11.07
CA GLU A 248 9.81 -23.40 -10.20
C GLU A 248 8.45 -22.84 -10.64
N LEU A 249 8.33 -21.52 -10.78
CA LEU A 249 7.08 -20.88 -11.20
C LEU A 249 6.64 -21.36 -12.58
N LYS A 250 7.55 -21.45 -13.55
CA LYS A 250 7.23 -22.00 -14.89
C LYS A 250 6.71 -23.44 -14.78
N ARG A 251 7.34 -24.27 -13.96
CA ARG A 251 6.89 -25.65 -13.72
C ARG A 251 5.51 -25.70 -13.10
N GLU A 252 5.26 -24.86 -12.10
CA GLU A 252 3.96 -24.77 -11.43
C GLU A 252 2.88 -24.21 -12.35
N LEU A 253 3.20 -23.23 -13.20
CA LEU A 253 2.30 -22.73 -14.24
C LEU A 253 1.93 -23.84 -15.23
N GLY A 254 2.86 -24.75 -15.55
CA GLY A 254 2.61 -25.90 -16.43
C GLY A 254 2.22 -25.47 -17.85
N GLU A 255 1.43 -26.30 -18.53
CA GLU A 255 0.88 -26.00 -19.87
C GLU A 255 -0.35 -25.09 -19.79
N ILE A 256 -0.22 -23.91 -19.17
CA ILE A 256 -1.18 -22.84 -19.48
C ILE A 256 -1.10 -22.60 -20.99
N ALA A 257 -2.23 -22.78 -21.69
CA ALA A 257 -2.31 -22.67 -23.15
C ALA A 257 -1.53 -21.45 -23.66
N GLY A 258 -0.57 -21.70 -24.56
CA GLY A 258 0.62 -20.85 -24.76
C GLY A 258 0.38 -19.35 -25.00
N GLU A 259 -0.77 -18.95 -25.52
CA GLU A 259 -1.13 -17.53 -25.69
C GLU A 259 -1.19 -16.76 -24.37
N SER A 260 -1.60 -17.41 -23.27
CA SER A 260 -1.69 -16.75 -21.97
C SER A 260 -0.32 -16.62 -21.29
N LEU A 261 0.61 -17.53 -21.56
CA LEU A 261 1.96 -17.48 -20.99
C LEU A 261 2.79 -16.32 -21.54
N GLN A 262 2.51 -15.87 -22.78
CA GLN A 262 3.17 -14.71 -23.39
C GLN A 262 2.94 -13.40 -22.63
N LYS A 263 1.89 -13.34 -21.79
CA LYS A 263 1.62 -12.21 -20.90
C LYS A 263 2.55 -12.18 -19.69
N VAL A 264 3.28 -13.25 -19.39
CA VAL A 264 4.18 -13.34 -18.23
C VAL A 264 5.61 -13.03 -18.65
N LYS A 265 6.12 -11.88 -18.23
CA LYS A 265 7.50 -11.44 -18.45
C LYS A 265 8.37 -11.78 -17.26
N PHE A 266 9.34 -12.66 -17.49
CA PHE A 266 10.32 -13.04 -16.48
C PHE A 266 11.59 -12.21 -16.61
N THR A 267 12.05 -11.64 -15.50
CA THR A 267 13.32 -10.93 -15.39
C THR A 267 14.18 -11.60 -14.32
N GLU A 268 15.35 -12.09 -14.71
CA GLU A 268 16.30 -12.68 -13.77
C GLU A 268 16.99 -11.59 -12.92
N LEU A 269 17.17 -11.86 -11.64
CA LEU A 269 17.98 -11.04 -10.73
C LEU A 269 19.42 -11.57 -10.69
N CYS A 270 20.38 -10.73 -11.09
CA CYS A 270 21.81 -11.05 -11.05
C CYS A 270 22.52 -10.61 -9.75
N PHE A 271 21.85 -10.66 -8.60
CA PHE A 271 22.45 -10.21 -7.33
C PHE A 271 22.89 -11.38 -6.45
N ASP A 272 24.11 -11.26 -5.92
CA ASP A 272 24.77 -12.31 -5.12
C ASP A 272 24.37 -12.30 -3.63
N ASP A 273 23.95 -11.16 -3.04
CA ASP A 273 23.99 -11.05 -1.57
C ASP A 273 22.68 -10.76 -0.81
N VAL A 274 21.55 -10.44 -1.43
CA VAL A 274 20.31 -10.20 -0.66
C VAL A 274 19.06 -10.73 -1.37
N GLY A 275 18.85 -12.03 -1.19
CA GLY A 275 17.55 -12.67 -1.25
C GLY A 275 16.79 -12.73 -2.57
N VAL A 276 15.76 -13.56 -2.57
CA VAL A 276 14.84 -13.69 -3.69
C VAL A 276 13.88 -12.51 -3.64
N CYS A 277 14.09 -11.47 -4.44
CA CYS A 277 13.09 -10.43 -4.60
C CYS A 277 12.03 -10.92 -5.60
N VAL A 278 10.84 -11.27 -5.12
CA VAL A 278 9.70 -11.61 -5.98
C VAL A 278 8.89 -10.33 -6.21
N ARG A 279 8.98 -9.71 -7.39
CA ARG A 279 8.09 -8.60 -7.75
C ARG A 279 7.07 -9.02 -8.77
N PHE A 280 5.81 -8.88 -8.39
CA PHE A 280 4.67 -8.91 -9.31
C PHE A 280 4.17 -7.50 -9.54
N TRP A 281 3.98 -7.11 -10.79
CA TRP A 281 3.09 -6.01 -11.10
C TRP A 281 2.27 -6.31 -12.34
N TRP A 282 1.04 -5.82 -12.34
CA TRP A 282 0.11 -5.93 -13.45
C TRP A 282 0.00 -4.57 -14.09
N THR A 283 0.04 -4.55 -15.41
CA THR A 283 -0.51 -3.43 -16.15
C THR A 283 -2.01 -3.71 -16.28
N ASP A 284 -2.84 -2.75 -15.90
CA ASP A 284 -4.25 -2.74 -16.30
C ASP A 284 -4.37 -1.81 -17.52
N VAL A 285 -5.27 -2.17 -18.44
CA VAL A 285 -5.55 -1.48 -19.72
C VAL A 285 -6.21 -0.12 -19.50
#